data_AF-A0A2K0UAM1-F1
#
_entry.id   AF-A0A2K0UAM1-F1
#
_cell.length_a   1.000
_cell.length_b   1.000
_cell.length_c   1.000
_cell.angle_alpha   90.00
_cell.angle_beta   90.00
_cell.angle_gamma   90.00
#
_symmetry.space_group_name_H-M   'P 1'
#
loop_
_entity.id
_entity.type
_entity.pdbx_description
1 polymer ?
#
loop_
_entity_poly.entity_id
_entity_poly.type
_entity_poly.pdbx_seq_one_letter_code
_entity_poly.pdbx_strand_id
1 'polypeptide(L)'
;MAANDTCLYHMYQKLDPLMRPVEIKACRMRCYGHTLNLIARAFLFGKDADSFELESDINSMRGLIEQDLDHWRTKGPIDTLRNIVKFIRSSPQRSEQFKRIAREQD
;
A
#
# COMPACT_ATOMS: atom_id res chain seq x y z
N MET A 1 13.67 -23.30 10.41
CA MET A 1 12.97 -22.90 9.16
C MET A 1 11.48 -22.85 9.49
N ALA A 2 10.76 -21.78 9.16
CA ALA A 2 9.33 -21.74 9.47
C ALA A 2 8.59 -22.82 8.64
N ALA A 3 7.47 -23.37 9.13
CA ALA A 3 6.77 -24.48 8.46
C ALA A 3 6.46 -24.20 6.96
N ASN A 4 6.17 -22.94 6.63
CA ASN A 4 5.91 -22.50 5.26
C ASN A 4 7.16 -22.51 4.36
N ASP A 5 8.36 -22.28 4.91
CA ASP A 5 9.61 -22.34 4.14
C ASP A 5 9.90 -23.78 3.69
N THR A 6 9.68 -24.75 4.57
CA THR A 6 9.87 -26.18 4.27
C THR A 6 8.84 -26.66 3.24
N CYS A 7 7.58 -26.24 3.38
CA CYS A 7 6.53 -26.56 2.41
C CYS A 7 6.87 -26.04 1.01
N LEU A 8 7.21 -24.74 0.90
CA LEU A 8 7.54 -24.12 -0.38
C LEU A 8 8.79 -24.77 -1.02
N TYR A 9 9.80 -25.09 -0.23
CA TYR A 9 11.00 -25.77 -0.73
C TYR A 9 10.65 -27.10 -1.41
N HIS A 10 9.92 -27.98 -0.73
CA HIS A 10 9.54 -29.28 -1.30
C HIS A 10 8.54 -29.16 -2.46
N MET A 11 7.63 -28.18 -2.41
CA MET A 11 6.68 -27.92 -3.48
C MET A 11 7.40 -27.47 -4.76
N TYR A 12 8.27 -26.47 -4.68
CA TYR A 12 8.99 -25.96 -5.84
C TYR A 12 9.96 -26.98 -6.40
N GLN A 13 10.62 -27.78 -5.57
CA GLN A 13 11.45 -28.90 -6.05
C GLN A 13 10.68 -29.93 -6.88
N LYS A 14 9.38 -30.12 -6.60
CA LYS A 14 8.52 -31.02 -7.40
C LYS A 14 8.04 -30.37 -8.71
N LEU A 15 7.85 -29.05 -8.72
CA LEU A 15 7.36 -28.32 -9.88
C LEU A 15 8.48 -27.99 -10.87
N ASP A 16 9.64 -27.61 -10.36
CA ASP A 16 10.85 -27.31 -11.10
C ASP A 16 12.08 -27.76 -10.30
N PRO A 17 12.61 -28.96 -10.58
CA PRO A 17 13.80 -29.49 -9.91
C PRO A 17 15.07 -28.65 -10.13
N LEU A 18 15.11 -27.80 -11.15
CA LEU A 18 16.26 -26.95 -11.45
C LEU A 18 16.23 -25.64 -10.65
N MET A 19 15.09 -25.33 -10.02
CA MET A 19 14.92 -24.12 -9.24
C MET A 19 15.84 -24.12 -8.01
N ARG A 20 16.69 -23.10 -7.93
CA ARG A 20 17.68 -22.95 -6.86
C ARG A 20 17.00 -22.45 -5.58
N PRO A 21 17.54 -22.78 -4.40
CA PRO A 21 17.00 -22.30 -3.12
C PRO A 21 16.84 -20.77 -3.04
N VAL A 22 17.72 -20.01 -3.72
CA VAL A 22 17.66 -18.54 -3.79
C VAL A 22 16.43 -18.05 -4.57
N GLU A 23 16.02 -18.76 -5.62
CA GLU A 23 14.84 -18.43 -6.43
C GLU A 23 13.56 -18.74 -5.65
N ILE A 24 13.52 -19.86 -4.92
CA ILE A 24 12.42 -20.21 -4.02
C ILE A 24 12.24 -19.14 -2.93
N LYS A 25 13.35 -18.68 -2.34
CA LYS A 25 13.33 -17.59 -1.35
C LYS A 25 12.82 -16.28 -1.96
N ALA A 26 13.23 -15.95 -3.19
CA ALA A 26 12.74 -14.77 -3.90
C ALA A 26 11.22 -14.85 -4.18
N CYS A 27 10.71 -16.00 -4.59
CA CYS A 27 9.28 -16.25 -4.74
C CYS A 27 8.51 -16.03 -3.44
N ARG A 28 9.03 -16.53 -2.31
CA ARG A 28 8.42 -16.29 -0.99
C ARG A 28 8.41 -14.81 -0.61
N MET A 29 9.48 -14.07 -0.88
CA MET A 29 9.53 -12.62 -0.65
C MET A 29 8.46 -11.87 -1.45
N ARG A 30 8.14 -12.34 -2.66
CA ARG A 30 7.00 -11.82 -3.44
C ARG A 30 5.66 -12.08 -2.75
N CYS A 31 5.45 -13.27 -2.19
CA CYS A 31 4.25 -13.59 -1.40
C CYS A 31 4.14 -12.73 -0.13
N TYR A 32 5.27 -12.43 0.51
CA TYR A 32 5.31 -11.52 1.66
C TYR A 32 4.91 -10.09 1.27
N GLY A 33 5.47 -9.56 0.17
CA GLY A 33 5.06 -8.26 -0.38
C GLY A 33 3.57 -8.22 -0.74
N HIS A 34 3.04 -9.29 -1.34
CA HIS A 34 1.60 -9.42 -1.60
C HIS A 34 0.77 -9.45 -0.30
N THR A 35 1.22 -10.18 0.72
CA THR A 35 0.55 -10.24 2.03
C THR A 35 0.53 -8.87 2.72
N LEU A 36 1.65 -8.16 2.71
CA LEU A 36 1.72 -6.78 3.21
C LEU A 36 0.79 -5.86 2.44
N ASN A 37 0.72 -6.00 1.11
CA ASN A 37 -0.22 -5.24 0.30
C ASN A 37 -1.67 -5.55 0.68
N LEU A 38 -2.03 -6.82 0.88
CA LEU A 38 -3.38 -7.19 1.33
C LEU A 38 -3.71 -6.60 2.70
N ILE A 39 -2.79 -6.66 3.67
CA ILE A 39 -2.96 -6.06 5.00
C ILE A 39 -3.14 -4.54 4.88
N ALA A 40 -2.29 -3.87 4.10
CA ALA A 40 -2.38 -2.44 3.88
C ALA A 40 -3.71 -2.07 3.23
N ARG A 41 -4.17 -2.80 2.21
CA ARG A 41 -5.48 -2.57 1.58
C ARG A 41 -6.64 -2.76 2.54
N ALA A 42 -6.61 -3.82 3.35
CA ALA A 42 -7.63 -4.05 4.38
C ALA A 42 -7.64 -2.94 5.44
N PHE A 43 -6.47 -2.43 5.82
CA PHE A 43 -6.34 -1.32 6.75
C PHE A 43 -6.85 0.00 6.15
N LEU A 44 -6.44 0.30 4.91
CA LEU A 44 -6.73 1.57 4.24
C LEU A 44 -8.18 1.68 3.74
N PHE A 45 -8.74 0.60 3.23
CA PHE A 45 -10.01 0.64 2.53
C PHE A 45 -11.10 -0.22 3.18
N GLY A 46 -10.74 -1.08 4.14
CA GLY A 46 -11.66 -2.03 4.76
C GLY A 46 -11.95 -3.22 3.85
N LYS A 47 -13.18 -3.74 3.93
CA LYS A 47 -13.59 -4.99 3.28
C LYS A 47 -13.73 -4.87 1.75
N ASP A 48 -14.07 -3.69 1.24
CA ASP A 48 -14.42 -3.48 -0.17
C ASP A 48 -13.49 -2.45 -0.83
N ALA A 49 -12.18 -2.76 -0.85
CA ALA A 49 -11.16 -1.90 -1.43
C ALA A 49 -11.38 -1.64 -2.92
N ASP A 50 -11.68 -2.69 -3.69
CA ASP A 50 -11.84 -2.60 -5.15
C ASP A 50 -12.99 -1.67 -5.55
N SER A 51 -14.13 -1.73 -4.84
CA SER A 51 -15.27 -0.85 -5.09
C SER A 51 -14.94 0.61 -4.77
N PHE A 52 -14.19 0.84 -3.69
CA PHE A 52 -13.79 2.18 -3.27
C PHE A 52 -12.81 2.81 -4.27
N GLU A 53 -11.79 2.06 -4.69
CA GLU A 53 -10.80 2.51 -5.67
C GLU A 53 -11.47 2.82 -7.02
N LEU A 54 -12.39 1.96 -7.47
CA LEU A 54 -13.14 2.17 -8.71
C LEU A 54 -13.94 3.48 -8.70
N GLU A 55 -14.62 3.79 -7.60
CA GLU A 55 -15.41 5.03 -7.48
C GLU A 55 -14.51 6.28 -7.43
N SER A 56 -13.35 6.19 -6.78
CA SER A 56 -12.34 7.26 -6.80
C SER A 56 -11.79 7.51 -8.20
N ASP A 57 -11.46 6.44 -8.94
CA ASP A 57 -10.99 6.53 -10.33
C ASP A 57 -12.04 7.16 -11.25
N ILE A 58 -13.32 6.78 -11.09
CA ILE A 58 -14.43 7.37 -11.84
C ILE A 58 -14.55 8.88 -11.54
N ASN A 59 -14.49 9.27 -10.26
CA ASN A 59 -14.56 10.68 -9.87
C ASN A 59 -13.37 11.47 -10.42
N SER A 60 -12.17 10.89 -10.40
CA SER A 60 -10.97 11.50 -10.97
C SER A 60 -11.08 11.68 -12.49
N MET A 61 -11.49 10.64 -13.22
CA MET A 61 -11.69 10.71 -14.68
C MET A 61 -12.74 11.75 -15.08
N ARG A 62 -13.75 11.97 -14.25
CA ARG A 62 -14.79 12.98 -14.45
C ARG A 62 -14.42 14.38 -13.96
N GLY A 63 -13.25 14.55 -13.36
CA GLY A 63 -12.81 15.83 -12.77
C GLY A 63 -13.61 16.26 -11.54
N LEU A 64 -14.31 15.33 -10.88
CA LEU A 64 -15.20 15.58 -9.75
C LEU A 64 -14.40 15.57 -8.44
N ILE A 65 -13.53 16.57 -8.29
CA ILE A 65 -12.56 16.66 -7.18
C ILE A 65 -13.26 16.68 -5.81
N GLU A 66 -14.37 17.41 -5.66
CA GLU A 66 -15.09 17.49 -4.38
C GLU A 66 -15.74 16.15 -4.00
N GLN A 67 -16.28 15.42 -4.97
CA GLN A 67 -16.88 14.11 -4.74
C GLN A 67 -15.82 13.05 -4.43
N ASP A 68 -14.66 13.12 -5.07
CA ASP A 68 -13.51 12.30 -4.67
C ASP A 68 -13.12 12.61 -3.21
N LEU A 69 -13.01 13.89 -2.83
CA LEU A 69 -12.69 14.26 -1.45
C LEU A 69 -13.74 13.75 -0.45
N ASP A 70 -15.03 13.90 -0.73
CA ASP A 70 -16.10 13.38 0.14
C ASP A 70 -16.11 11.86 0.22
N HIS A 71 -15.89 11.17 -0.89
CA HIS A 71 -15.73 9.72 -0.93
C HIS A 71 -14.59 9.28 -0.02
N TRP A 72 -13.43 9.93 -0.13
CA TRP A 72 -12.29 9.65 0.72
C TRP A 72 -12.56 9.94 2.21
N ARG A 73 -13.26 11.02 2.55
CA ARG A 73 -13.64 11.35 3.95
C ARG A 73 -14.36 10.22 4.68
N THR A 74 -15.09 9.36 3.96
CA THR A 74 -15.76 8.19 4.57
C THR A 74 -14.79 7.15 5.17
N LYS A 75 -13.50 7.21 4.83
CA LYS A 75 -12.45 6.29 5.34
C LYS A 75 -11.74 6.78 6.61
N GLY A 76 -12.18 7.90 7.19
CA GLY A 76 -11.79 8.31 8.55
C GLY A 76 -10.31 8.74 8.67
N PRO A 77 -9.51 8.20 9.63
CA PRO A 77 -8.14 8.64 9.89
C PRO A 77 -7.21 8.60 8.66
N ILE A 78 -7.50 7.70 7.72
CA ILE A 78 -6.74 7.54 6.48
C ILE A 78 -6.95 8.71 5.53
N ASP A 79 -8.16 9.25 5.46
CA ASP A 79 -8.42 10.50 4.72
C ASP A 79 -7.74 11.68 5.38
N THR A 80 -7.75 11.72 6.72
CA THR A 80 -7.03 12.77 7.46
C THR A 80 -5.53 12.73 7.13
N LEU A 81 -4.91 11.55 7.15
CA LEU A 81 -3.51 11.38 6.78
C LEU A 81 -3.26 11.73 5.30
N ARG A 82 -4.10 11.24 4.37
CA ARG A 82 -4.01 11.57 2.94
C ARG A 82 -4.11 13.08 2.71
N ASN A 83 -5.06 13.75 3.35
CA ASN A 83 -5.26 15.19 3.24
C ASN A 83 -4.07 15.97 3.80
N ILE A 84 -3.51 15.55 4.93
CA ILE A 84 -2.28 16.13 5.49
C ILE A 84 -1.11 15.95 4.52
N VAL A 85 -0.90 14.74 3.99
CA VAL A 85 0.18 14.47 3.03
C VAL A 85 -0.01 15.30 1.75
N LYS A 86 -1.23 15.34 1.21
CA LYS A 86 -1.56 16.14 0.02
C LYS A 86 -1.32 17.64 0.28
N PHE A 87 -1.73 18.14 1.44
CA PHE A 87 -1.51 19.53 1.84
C PHE A 87 -0.02 19.88 1.97
N ILE A 88 0.78 19.03 2.61
CA ILE A 88 2.24 19.24 2.79
C ILE A 88 2.95 19.22 1.43
N ARG A 89 2.54 18.31 0.53
CA ARG A 89 3.20 18.10 -0.77
C ARG A 89 2.71 19.02 -1.89
N SER A 90 1.65 19.80 -1.66
CA SER A 90 1.08 20.66 -2.70
C SER A 90 1.98 21.85 -3.08
N SER A 91 3.01 22.18 -2.28
CA SER A 91 4.01 23.18 -2.67
C SER A 91 5.40 22.91 -2.07
N PRO A 92 6.47 23.35 -2.74
CA PRO A 92 7.84 23.24 -2.21
C PRO A 92 8.01 23.90 -0.85
N GLN A 93 7.37 25.06 -0.62
CA GLN A 93 7.46 25.81 0.63
C GLN A 93 6.89 25.03 1.81
N ARG A 94 5.72 24.39 1.63
CA ARG A 94 5.10 23.57 2.68
C ARG A 94 5.93 22.33 3.00
N SER A 95 6.49 21.71 1.97
CA SER A 95 7.39 20.57 2.13
C SER A 95 8.69 20.95 2.84
N GLU A 96 9.29 22.09 2.51
CA GLU A 96 10.44 22.66 3.23
C GLU A 96 10.12 22.98 4.69
N GLN A 97 8.98 23.63 4.95
CA GLN A 97 8.54 23.97 6.30
C GLN A 97 8.35 22.72 7.16
N PHE A 98 7.67 21.69 6.62
CA PHE A 98 7.52 20.41 7.29
C PHE A 98 8.88 19.78 7.62
N LYS A 99 9.83 19.78 6.68
CA LYS A 99 11.19 19.26 6.89
C LYS A 99 12.00 20.05 7.92
N ARG A 100 11.71 21.33 8.14
CA ARG A 100 12.37 22.14 9.18
C ARG A 100 11.83 21.78 10.55
N ILE A 101 10.51 21.82 10.73
CA ILE A 101 9.85 21.46 11.98
C ILE A 101 10.19 20.02 12.39
N ALA A 102 10.20 19.08 11.44
CA ALA A 102 10.54 17.69 11.71
C ALA A 102 11.99 17.48 12.17
N ARG A 103 12.91 18.38 11.80
CA ARG A 103 14.32 18.33 12.23
C ARG A 103 14.57 19.04 13.55
N GLU A 104 13.67 19.93 13.98
CA GLU A 104 13.75 20.62 15.27
C GLU A 104 13.26 19.75 16.44
N GLN A 105 12.67 18.58 16.15
CA GLN A 105 12.21 17.61 17.15
C GLN A 105 13.17 16.43 17.36
N ASP A 106 14.32 16.42 16.67
CA ASP A 106 15.45 15.51 16.94
C ASP A 106 16.44 16.18 17.91
#